data_AF-M0ELW2-F1
#
_entry.id   AF-M0ELW2-F1
#
_cell.length_a   1.000
_cell.length_b   1.000
_cell.length_c   1.000
_cell.angle_alpha   90.00
_cell.angle_beta   90.00
_cell.angle_gamma   90.00
#
_symmetry.space_group_name_H-M   'P 1'
#
loop_
_entity.id
_entity.type
_entity.pdbx_description
1 polymer ?
#
loop_
_entity_poly.entity_id
_entity_poly.type
_entity_poly.pdbx_seq_one_letter_code
_entity_poly.pdbx_strand_id
1 'polypeptide(L)'
;MTLDVFATVNGGSEASEAVKRSDAQLGIESQNQHQIKSEGIEFVDYPFSKEDQSFDEHCETVAGIEPAVTVAPDIERGRDAQDVYEQARELSDFADEVIVVPKSIHPGDVPEQWRVGLPLASFGSDDEHQITDYHGCDSIHLLGGSPITQLRAIKILHDRVDSADGAAVFKGASMGDVFAPTQFGPHTRDRRCWFDTGDDVGYYERVEASLTNVHDALNNPGSAYSLDYDRPGESAQSRHPAQTQLVF
;
A
#
# COMPACT_ATOMS: atom_id res chain seq x y z
N MET A 1 0.95 3.58 17.70
CA MET A 1 -0.02 3.77 16.61
C MET A 1 0.01 2.50 15.80
N THR A 2 -1.15 2.01 15.37
CA THR A 2 -1.23 0.89 14.43
C THR A 2 -1.41 1.50 13.04
N LEU A 3 -0.58 1.11 12.09
CA LEU A 3 -0.64 1.48 10.69
C LEU A 3 -1.64 0.57 9.97
N ASP A 4 -2.55 1.17 9.21
CA ASP A 4 -3.53 0.45 8.41
C ASP A 4 -2.96 -0.02 7.07
N VAL A 5 -3.21 -1.28 6.71
CA VAL A 5 -2.86 -1.82 5.39
C VAL A 5 -4.13 -1.96 4.57
N PHE A 6 -4.25 -1.22 3.47
CA PHE A 6 -5.41 -1.28 2.59
C PHE A 6 -5.13 -2.15 1.38
N ALA A 7 -5.95 -3.18 1.14
CA ALA A 7 -5.80 -4.07 0.01
C ALA A 7 -6.92 -3.85 -1.02
N THR A 8 -6.61 -3.08 -2.06
CA THR A 8 -7.51 -2.83 -3.19
C THR A 8 -7.69 -4.06 -4.05
N VAL A 9 -8.92 -4.59 -4.12
CA VAL A 9 -9.26 -5.73 -4.98
C VAL A 9 -9.88 -5.25 -6.31
N ASN A 10 -9.54 -5.94 -7.39
CA ASN A 10 -10.09 -5.67 -8.74
C ASN A 10 -11.42 -6.42 -9.01
N GLY A 11 -12.19 -6.70 -7.95
CA GLY A 11 -13.40 -7.52 -8.00
C GLY A 11 -13.22 -8.97 -7.52
N GLY A 12 -14.34 -9.70 -7.44
CA GLY A 12 -14.39 -11.09 -7.02
C GLY A 12 -14.60 -11.29 -5.51
N SER A 13 -15.54 -12.17 -5.16
CA SER A 13 -15.85 -12.49 -3.76
C SER A 13 -14.68 -13.15 -3.05
N GLU A 14 -13.96 -14.07 -3.70
CA GLU A 14 -12.87 -14.82 -3.06
C GLU A 14 -11.67 -13.92 -2.70
N ALA A 15 -11.35 -12.93 -3.53
CA ALA A 15 -10.31 -11.94 -3.23
C ALA A 15 -10.70 -11.09 -2.01
N SER A 16 -11.95 -10.62 -1.99
CA SER A 16 -12.50 -9.83 -0.89
C SER A 16 -12.49 -10.62 0.42
N GLU A 17 -12.89 -11.90 0.37
CA GLU A 17 -12.86 -12.79 1.54
C GLU A 17 -11.44 -13.08 2.02
N ALA A 18 -10.46 -13.18 1.11
CA ALA A 18 -9.05 -13.35 1.49
C ALA A 18 -8.51 -12.13 2.25
N VAL A 19 -8.86 -10.91 1.81
CA VAL A 19 -8.51 -9.68 2.53
C VAL A 19 -9.20 -9.66 3.90
N LYS A 20 -10.51 -9.93 3.96
CA LYS A 20 -11.28 -9.93 5.22
C LYS A 20 -10.82 -10.96 6.25
N ARG A 21 -10.14 -12.04 5.84
CA ARG A 21 -9.54 -13.03 6.75
C ARG A 21 -8.12 -12.66 7.20
N SER A 22 -7.50 -11.68 6.55
CA SER A 22 -6.21 -11.12 6.95
C SER A 22 -6.39 -9.95 7.92
N ASP A 23 -5.29 -9.37 8.39
CA ASP A 23 -5.30 -8.13 9.19
C ASP A 23 -5.36 -6.84 8.34
N ALA A 24 -5.46 -6.97 7.01
CA ALA A 24 -5.61 -5.81 6.12
C ALA A 24 -7.08 -5.39 5.96
N GLN A 25 -7.28 -4.11 5.69
CA GLN A 25 -8.57 -3.51 5.39
C GLN A 25 -8.92 -3.67 3.92
N LEU A 26 -10.19 -3.97 3.63
CA LEU A 26 -10.67 -4.17 2.26
C LEU A 26 -10.83 -2.83 1.54
N GLY A 27 -10.16 -2.70 0.40
CA GLY A 27 -10.34 -1.57 -0.51
C GLY A 27 -10.87 -1.98 -1.88
N ILE A 28 -11.41 -1.02 -2.61
CA ILE A 28 -11.74 -1.18 -4.04
C ILE A 28 -11.26 0.04 -4.83
N GLU A 29 -11.03 -0.13 -6.13
CA GLU A 29 -10.98 1.01 -7.05
C GLU A 29 -12.42 1.39 -7.42
N SER A 30 -12.73 2.68 -7.46
CA SER A 30 -14.11 3.16 -7.63
C SER A 30 -14.88 2.62 -8.84
N GLN A 31 -14.22 2.22 -9.94
CA GLN A 31 -14.92 1.58 -11.07
C GLN A 31 -15.23 0.08 -10.89
N ASN A 32 -14.63 -0.58 -9.91
CA ASN A 32 -14.70 -2.04 -9.79
C ASN A 32 -15.83 -2.51 -8.84
N GLN A 33 -16.80 -1.64 -8.54
CA GLN A 33 -17.88 -1.89 -7.58
C GLN A 33 -18.80 -3.07 -7.94
N HIS A 34 -18.94 -3.42 -9.22
CA HIS A 34 -20.04 -4.27 -9.70
C HIS A 34 -20.07 -5.71 -9.16
N GLN A 35 -19.08 -6.14 -8.37
CA GLN A 35 -18.95 -7.52 -7.90
C GLN A 35 -18.82 -7.68 -6.38
N ILE A 36 -18.77 -6.59 -5.61
CA ILE A 36 -18.51 -6.62 -4.17
C ILE A 36 -19.60 -5.82 -3.45
N LYS A 37 -20.13 -6.36 -2.36
CA LYS A 37 -21.08 -5.61 -1.52
C LYS A 37 -20.33 -4.48 -0.81
N SER A 38 -20.96 -3.31 -0.67
CA SER A 38 -20.39 -2.16 0.04
C SER A 38 -20.02 -2.46 1.51
N GLU A 39 -20.68 -3.43 2.14
CA GLU A 39 -20.41 -3.82 3.53
C GLU A 39 -18.95 -4.25 3.77
N GLY A 40 -18.26 -3.45 4.59
CA GLY A 40 -16.89 -3.67 5.03
C GLY A 40 -15.83 -3.26 4.02
N ILE A 41 -16.15 -2.36 3.09
CA ILE A 41 -15.16 -1.64 2.27
C ILE A 41 -14.73 -0.40 3.06
N GLU A 42 -13.46 -0.36 3.44
CA GLU A 42 -12.87 0.72 4.25
C GLU A 42 -12.06 1.70 3.41
N PHE A 43 -11.77 1.35 2.16
CA PHE A 43 -10.95 2.15 1.26
C PHE A 43 -11.50 2.21 -0.16
N VAL A 44 -11.55 3.41 -0.74
CA VAL A 44 -11.90 3.62 -2.14
C VAL A 44 -10.79 4.37 -2.85
N ASP A 45 -10.14 3.70 -3.80
CA ASP A 45 -9.04 4.26 -4.59
C ASP A 45 -9.56 5.01 -5.81
N TYR A 46 -8.82 6.06 -6.19
CA TYR A 46 -9.05 6.80 -7.42
C TYR A 46 -8.48 6.00 -8.61
N PRO A 47 -9.23 5.88 -9.72
CA PRO A 47 -8.91 5.04 -10.88
C PRO A 47 -7.78 5.59 -11.78
N PHE A 48 -6.57 5.83 -11.26
CA PHE A 48 -5.51 6.53 -12.00
C PHE A 48 -5.14 5.93 -13.36
N SER A 49 -5.47 4.65 -13.59
CA SER A 49 -5.15 3.93 -14.83
C SER A 49 -6.21 4.07 -15.94
N LYS A 50 -7.35 4.73 -15.68
CA LYS A 50 -8.50 4.73 -16.58
C LYS A 50 -8.80 6.16 -17.07
N GLU A 51 -8.63 6.37 -18.38
CA GLU A 51 -8.74 7.68 -19.02
C GLU A 51 -10.16 8.28 -19.00
N ASP A 52 -11.18 7.45 -18.75
CA ASP A 52 -12.58 7.82 -18.93
C ASP A 52 -13.35 8.14 -17.63
N GLN A 53 -12.78 7.93 -16.44
CA GLN A 53 -13.52 8.20 -15.20
C GLN A 53 -13.51 9.68 -14.84
N SER A 54 -14.71 10.23 -14.60
CA SER A 54 -14.84 11.57 -14.04
C SER A 54 -14.71 11.55 -12.51
N PHE A 55 -14.33 12.69 -11.94
CA PHE A 55 -14.39 12.89 -10.49
C PHE A 55 -15.80 12.60 -9.95
N ASP A 56 -16.86 13.04 -10.66
CA ASP A 56 -18.26 12.83 -10.26
C ASP A 56 -18.58 11.34 -10.07
N GLU A 57 -18.16 10.46 -10.98
CA GLU A 57 -18.38 9.01 -10.86
C GLU A 57 -17.63 8.41 -9.65
N HIS A 58 -16.44 8.93 -9.36
CA HIS A 58 -15.70 8.55 -8.15
C HIS A 58 -16.41 9.05 -6.88
N CYS A 59 -16.88 10.30 -6.87
CA CYS A 59 -17.63 10.88 -5.75
C CYS A 59 -18.92 10.10 -5.48
N GLU A 60 -19.68 9.75 -6.52
CA GLU A 60 -20.88 8.90 -6.41
C GLU A 60 -20.56 7.53 -5.80
N THR A 61 -19.42 6.95 -6.18
CA THR A 61 -18.93 5.69 -5.61
C THR A 61 -18.64 5.83 -4.11
N VAL A 62 -17.90 6.86 -3.72
CA VAL A 62 -17.53 7.13 -2.33
C VAL A 62 -18.78 7.40 -1.50
N ALA A 63 -19.71 8.22 -1.99
CA ALA A 63 -20.98 8.51 -1.34
C ALA A 63 -21.87 7.27 -1.15
N GLY A 64 -21.80 6.30 -2.07
CA GLY A 64 -22.56 5.05 -1.96
C GLY A 64 -21.96 4.02 -0.99
N ILE A 65 -20.66 4.14 -0.68
CA ILE A 65 -19.93 3.20 0.20
C ILE A 65 -19.74 3.78 1.59
N GLU A 66 -19.52 5.10 1.69
CA GLU A 66 -19.08 5.81 2.89
C GLU A 66 -17.83 5.17 3.54
N PRO A 67 -16.70 5.08 2.82
CA PRO A 67 -15.50 4.40 3.31
C PRO A 67 -14.80 5.22 4.40
N ALA A 68 -14.01 4.56 5.26
CA ALA A 68 -13.15 5.27 6.20
C ALA A 68 -12.13 6.16 5.48
N VAL A 69 -11.55 5.68 4.38
CA VAL A 69 -10.51 6.40 3.63
C VAL A 69 -10.82 6.42 2.14
N THR A 70 -10.58 7.54 1.48
CA THR A 70 -10.62 7.66 0.02
C THR A 70 -9.45 8.48 -0.53
N VAL A 71 -9.29 8.51 -1.85
CA VAL A 71 -8.19 9.22 -2.54
C VAL A 71 -8.76 10.27 -3.49
N ALA A 72 -8.30 11.51 -3.36
CA ALA A 72 -8.58 12.57 -4.32
C ALA A 72 -7.73 12.41 -5.60
N PRO A 73 -8.10 13.01 -6.74
CA PRO A 73 -7.23 13.05 -7.90
C PRO A 73 -5.85 13.65 -7.58
N ASP A 74 -4.79 13.17 -8.24
CA ASP A 74 -3.43 13.64 -8.01
C ASP A 74 -3.28 15.14 -8.33
N ILE A 75 -2.46 15.86 -7.56
CA ILE A 75 -1.99 17.20 -7.92
C ILE A 75 -0.81 17.04 -8.86
N GLU A 76 -1.07 17.03 -10.15
CA GLU A 76 -0.08 16.83 -11.21
C GLU A 76 -0.06 17.98 -12.22
N ARG A 77 0.96 18.01 -13.10
CA ARG A 77 1.11 19.08 -14.10
C ARG A 77 -0.14 19.24 -14.96
N GLY A 78 -0.78 20.39 -14.85
CA GLY A 78 -1.99 20.73 -15.60
C GLY A 78 -3.28 20.59 -14.80
N ARG A 79 -3.23 20.12 -13.55
CA ARG A 79 -4.33 20.16 -12.59
C ARG A 79 -4.00 21.17 -11.48
N ASP A 80 -4.91 22.10 -11.21
CA ASP A 80 -4.74 23.08 -10.13
C ASP A 80 -4.91 22.37 -8.78
N ALA A 81 -4.01 22.67 -7.83
CA ALA A 81 -4.11 22.16 -6.47
C ALA A 81 -5.42 22.61 -5.79
N GLN A 82 -5.89 23.83 -6.08
CA GLN A 82 -7.13 24.35 -5.52
C GLN A 82 -8.36 23.55 -5.97
N ASP A 83 -8.40 23.13 -7.24
CA ASP A 83 -9.47 22.27 -7.76
C ASP A 83 -9.46 20.91 -7.06
N VAL A 84 -8.27 20.32 -6.85
CA VAL A 84 -8.13 19.06 -6.10
C VAL A 84 -8.55 19.22 -4.64
N TYR A 85 -8.28 20.36 -3.99
CA TYR A 85 -8.73 20.61 -2.62
C TYR A 85 -10.24 20.80 -2.50
N GLU A 86 -10.89 21.32 -3.54
CA GLU A 86 -12.35 21.39 -3.60
C GLU A 86 -12.96 20.00 -3.76
N GLN A 87 -12.37 19.17 -4.62
CA GLN A 87 -12.73 17.75 -4.78
C GLN A 87 -12.52 16.95 -3.49
N ALA A 88 -11.39 17.13 -2.81
CA ALA A 88 -11.11 16.49 -1.52
C ALA A 88 -12.12 16.91 -0.45
N ARG A 89 -12.58 18.16 -0.46
CA ARG A 89 -13.63 18.64 0.45
C ARG A 89 -14.97 17.95 0.17
N GLU A 90 -15.34 17.78 -1.08
CA GLU A 90 -16.57 17.06 -1.43
C GLU A 90 -16.49 15.58 -1.01
N LEU A 91 -15.35 14.92 -1.21
CA LEU A 91 -15.13 13.55 -0.73
C LEU A 91 -15.20 13.44 0.80
N SER A 92 -14.76 14.47 1.53
CA SER A 92 -14.78 14.48 3.00
C SER A 92 -16.19 14.57 3.61
N ASP A 93 -17.22 14.83 2.80
CA ASP A 93 -18.61 14.73 3.27
C ASP A 93 -19.06 13.26 3.41
N PHE A 94 -18.32 12.32 2.81
CA PHE A 94 -18.68 10.90 2.71
C PHE A 94 -17.61 9.94 3.25
N ALA A 95 -16.41 10.42 3.57
CA ALA A 95 -15.33 9.60 4.11
C ALA A 95 -14.70 10.29 5.33
N ASP A 96 -14.20 9.51 6.28
CA ASP A 96 -13.54 10.06 7.48
C ASP A 96 -12.22 10.76 7.12
N GLU A 97 -11.51 10.26 6.11
CA GLU A 97 -10.22 10.78 5.70
C GLU A 97 -10.02 10.74 4.18
N VAL A 98 -9.35 11.78 3.66
CA VAL A 98 -9.04 11.91 2.24
C VAL A 98 -7.53 12.02 2.05
N ILE A 99 -7.00 11.15 1.18
CA ILE A 99 -5.61 11.19 0.74
C ILE A 99 -5.47 12.14 -0.44
N VAL A 100 -4.50 13.05 -0.36
CA VAL A 100 -4.11 13.95 -1.45
C VAL A 100 -2.67 13.67 -1.84
N VAL A 101 -2.41 13.51 -3.15
CA VAL A 101 -1.10 13.12 -3.68
C VAL A 101 -0.42 14.33 -4.36
N PRO A 102 0.64 14.89 -3.77
CA PRO A 102 1.25 16.13 -4.24
C PRO A 102 2.38 15.87 -5.26
N LYS A 103 2.07 15.46 -6.50
CA LYS A 103 3.11 15.19 -7.52
C LYS A 103 3.78 16.44 -8.10
N SER A 104 3.13 17.61 -8.02
CA SER A 104 3.60 18.85 -8.65
C SER A 104 3.64 20.06 -7.71
N ILE A 105 3.42 19.85 -6.42
CA ILE A 105 3.57 20.85 -5.36
C ILE A 105 4.36 20.23 -4.21
N HIS A 106 5.00 21.05 -3.35
CA HIS A 106 5.74 20.47 -2.23
C HIS A 106 4.77 19.74 -1.27
N PRO A 107 5.10 18.54 -0.75
CA PRO A 107 4.20 17.78 0.14
C PRO A 107 3.74 18.57 1.39
N GLY A 108 4.61 19.41 1.93
CA GLY A 108 4.28 20.32 3.03
C GLY A 108 3.32 21.47 2.68
N ASP A 109 2.97 21.66 1.40
CA ASP A 109 1.94 22.63 0.97
C ASP A 109 0.53 22.01 0.97
N VAL A 110 0.40 20.70 1.20
CA VAL A 110 -0.89 20.03 1.39
C VAL A 110 -1.45 20.43 2.77
N PRO A 111 -2.70 20.95 2.85
CA PRO A 111 -3.33 21.31 4.12
C PRO A 111 -3.36 20.16 5.13
N GLU A 112 -3.12 20.47 6.40
CA GLU A 112 -2.96 19.48 7.50
C GLU A 112 -4.18 18.58 7.72
N GLN A 113 -5.38 18.98 7.27
CA GLN A 113 -6.57 18.14 7.39
C GLN A 113 -6.60 16.96 6.41
N TRP A 114 -5.69 16.90 5.43
CA TRP A 114 -5.60 15.82 4.45
C TRP A 114 -4.42 14.91 4.74
N ARG A 115 -4.61 13.61 4.54
CA ARG A 115 -3.49 12.65 4.55
C ARG A 115 -2.65 12.83 3.30
N VAL A 116 -1.33 12.87 3.43
CA VAL A 116 -0.45 13.04 2.27
C VAL A 116 -0.11 11.68 1.66
N GLY A 117 -0.41 11.49 0.38
CA GLY A 117 -0.03 10.30 -0.36
C GLY A 117 1.42 10.36 -0.82
N LEU A 118 2.23 9.36 -0.46
CA LEU A 118 3.61 9.18 -0.90
C LEU A 118 3.70 8.03 -1.94
N PRO A 119 3.91 8.33 -3.23
CA PRO A 119 4.12 7.32 -4.27
C PRO A 119 5.41 6.49 -4.08
N LEU A 120 5.28 5.16 -4.02
CA LEU A 120 6.39 4.22 -3.88
C LEU A 120 6.56 3.22 -5.04
N ALA A 121 5.52 3.01 -5.86
CA ALA A 121 5.55 2.05 -6.98
C ALA A 121 6.55 2.42 -8.09
N SER A 122 6.95 3.69 -8.13
CA SER A 122 7.92 4.23 -9.09
C SER A 122 8.47 5.55 -8.56
N PHE A 123 9.69 5.54 -8.01
CA PHE A 123 10.56 6.70 -8.15
C PHE A 123 10.81 6.89 -9.66
N GLY A 124 9.89 7.54 -10.37
CA GLY A 124 9.92 7.62 -11.84
C GLY A 124 8.60 7.76 -12.59
N SER A 125 7.45 7.90 -11.93
CA SER A 125 6.28 8.51 -12.59
C SER A 125 6.18 9.96 -12.14
N ASP A 126 7.00 10.82 -12.74
CA ASP A 126 7.01 12.30 -12.62
C ASP A 126 6.95 12.93 -11.22
N ASP A 127 7.08 12.15 -10.14
CA ASP A 127 7.19 12.67 -8.78
C ASP A 127 8.63 13.19 -8.58
N GLU A 128 8.75 14.51 -8.46
CA GLU A 128 10.02 15.21 -8.28
C GLU A 128 10.48 15.16 -6.81
N HIS A 129 9.66 14.65 -5.90
CA HIS A 129 9.90 14.69 -4.46
C HIS A 129 10.74 13.51 -3.96
N GLN A 130 11.65 13.83 -3.03
CA GLN A 130 12.36 12.84 -2.24
C GLN A 130 11.53 12.49 -1.00
N ILE A 131 11.73 11.29 -0.46
CA ILE A 131 11.05 10.88 0.78
C ILE A 131 11.27 11.87 1.95
N THR A 132 12.41 12.57 1.97
CA THR A 132 12.72 13.57 3.00
C THR A 132 11.84 14.81 2.92
N ASP A 133 11.22 15.09 1.76
CA ASP A 133 10.34 16.24 1.57
C ASP A 133 9.02 16.07 2.36
N TYR A 134 8.70 14.83 2.75
CA TYR A 134 7.53 14.47 3.54
C TYR A 134 7.77 14.54 5.06
N HIS A 135 8.97 14.93 5.53
CA HIS A 135 9.25 15.03 6.98
C HIS A 135 8.37 16.06 7.71
N GLY A 136 7.81 17.03 6.99
CA GLY A 136 6.89 18.03 7.55
C GLY A 136 5.43 17.59 7.56
N CYS A 137 5.09 16.44 7.00
CA CYS A 137 3.71 15.93 6.93
C CYS A 137 3.41 15.10 8.18
N ASP A 138 2.27 15.35 8.82
CA ASP A 138 1.91 14.68 10.07
C ASP A 138 1.19 13.35 9.86
N SER A 139 0.56 13.15 8.70
CA SER A 139 -0.13 11.91 8.30
C SER A 139 0.23 11.54 6.87
N ILE A 140 0.74 10.33 6.66
CA ILE A 140 1.23 9.84 5.37
C ILE A 140 0.60 8.48 5.03
N HIS A 141 0.10 8.34 3.80
CA HIS A 141 -0.25 7.06 3.19
C HIS A 141 0.82 6.64 2.18
N LEU A 142 1.30 5.40 2.24
CA LEU A 142 2.27 4.86 1.28
C LEU A 142 1.57 4.23 0.06
N LEU A 143 1.58 4.93 -1.07
CA LEU A 143 0.91 4.52 -2.31
C LEU A 143 1.77 3.53 -3.10
N GLY A 144 1.27 2.31 -3.26
CA GLY A 144 1.91 1.20 -3.96
C GLY A 144 3.28 0.80 -3.40
N GLY A 145 4.17 0.34 -4.28
CA GLY A 145 5.49 -0.17 -3.91
C GLY A 145 5.46 -1.61 -3.39
N SER A 146 6.65 -2.22 -3.24
CA SER A 146 6.77 -3.52 -2.56
C SER A 146 6.72 -3.30 -1.04
N PRO A 147 6.31 -4.31 -0.24
CA PRO A 147 6.38 -4.22 1.21
C PRO A 147 7.78 -3.85 1.74
N ILE A 148 8.85 -4.26 1.02
CA ILE A 148 10.22 -3.88 1.38
C ILE A 148 10.46 -2.37 1.17
N THR A 149 9.95 -1.80 0.08
CA THR A 149 10.04 -0.36 -0.16
C THR A 149 9.24 0.43 0.89
N GLN A 150 8.05 -0.06 1.27
CA GLN A 150 7.24 0.54 2.34
C GLN A 150 7.95 0.49 3.70
N LEU A 151 8.55 -0.66 4.06
CA LEU A 151 9.36 -0.79 5.27
C LEU A 151 10.56 0.18 5.30
N ARG A 152 11.18 0.44 4.15
CA ARG A 152 12.25 1.46 4.04
C ARG A 152 11.70 2.86 4.25
N ALA A 153 10.50 3.16 3.73
CA ALA A 153 9.87 4.45 3.94
C ALA A 153 9.53 4.69 5.42
N ILE A 154 8.95 3.70 6.09
CA ILE A 154 8.66 3.75 7.54
C ILE A 154 9.94 3.95 8.37
N LYS A 155 11.08 3.38 7.95
CA LYS A 155 12.35 3.62 8.65
C LYS A 155 12.84 5.08 8.61
N ILE A 156 12.38 5.85 7.63
CA ILE A 156 12.77 7.25 7.43
C ILE A 156 11.71 8.18 8.04
N LEU A 157 10.43 7.86 7.82
CA LEU A 157 9.29 8.70 8.21
C LEU A 157 8.72 8.36 9.59
N HIS A 158 9.08 7.20 10.15
CA HIS A 158 8.72 6.73 11.48
C HIS A 158 7.22 6.77 11.77
N ASP A 159 6.82 7.51 12.80
CA ASP A 159 5.47 7.63 13.35
C ASP A 159 4.54 8.54 12.54
N ARG A 160 4.99 9.02 11.38
CA ARG A 160 4.20 9.85 10.45
C ARG A 160 3.41 9.02 9.43
N VAL A 161 3.69 7.72 9.34
CA VAL A 161 3.03 6.84 8.38
C VAL A 161 1.83 6.19 9.07
N ASP A 162 0.64 6.53 8.61
CA ASP A 162 -0.62 6.04 9.16
C ASP A 162 -1.18 4.86 8.37
N SER A 163 -0.82 4.75 7.09
CA SER A 163 -1.31 3.65 6.25
C SER A 163 -0.44 3.33 5.05
N ALA A 164 -0.67 2.16 4.44
CA ALA A 164 0.04 1.70 3.24
C ALA A 164 -0.81 0.79 2.36
N ASP A 165 -0.47 0.75 1.07
CA ASP A 165 -1.10 -0.16 0.10
C ASP A 165 -0.63 -1.61 0.20
N GLY A 166 -1.57 -2.55 0.11
CA GLY A 166 -1.36 -4.00 0.05
C GLY A 166 -1.32 -4.58 -1.37
N ALA A 167 -1.55 -3.78 -2.40
CA ALA A 167 -1.81 -4.27 -3.77
C ALA A 167 -0.71 -5.16 -4.36
N ALA A 168 0.56 -4.96 -3.95
CA ALA A 168 1.69 -5.79 -4.40
C ALA A 168 1.55 -7.28 -4.04
N VAL A 169 0.76 -7.59 -2.99
CA VAL A 169 0.48 -8.96 -2.57
C VAL A 169 -0.21 -9.79 -3.64
N PHE A 170 -1.21 -9.22 -4.33
CA PHE A 170 -1.96 -9.95 -5.35
C PHE A 170 -1.06 -10.37 -6.52
N LYS A 171 -0.09 -9.52 -6.87
CA LYS A 171 0.90 -9.84 -7.89
C LYS A 171 1.85 -10.94 -7.42
N GLY A 172 2.36 -10.87 -6.19
CA GLY A 172 3.19 -11.94 -5.63
C GLY A 172 2.46 -13.29 -5.59
N ALA A 173 1.24 -13.31 -5.07
CA ALA A 173 0.41 -14.50 -5.00
C ALA A 173 0.14 -15.14 -6.37
N SER A 174 -0.02 -14.33 -7.43
CA SER A 174 -0.22 -14.82 -8.81
C SER A 174 1.02 -15.51 -9.38
N MET A 175 2.19 -15.24 -8.81
CA MET A 175 3.46 -15.87 -9.18
C MET A 175 3.77 -17.11 -8.32
N GLY A 176 2.87 -17.52 -7.42
CA GLY A 176 3.11 -18.62 -6.48
C GLY A 176 3.75 -18.19 -5.15
N ASP A 177 3.97 -16.89 -4.95
CA ASP A 177 4.78 -16.37 -3.86
C ASP A 177 3.94 -15.93 -2.64
N VAL A 178 4.48 -16.13 -1.43
CA VAL A 178 4.03 -15.49 -0.18
C VAL A 178 5.07 -14.48 0.29
N PHE A 179 4.63 -13.29 0.71
CA PHE A 179 5.52 -12.35 1.39
C PHE A 179 5.80 -12.83 2.81
N ALA A 180 7.06 -13.07 3.16
CA ALA A 180 7.50 -13.35 4.52
C ALA A 180 8.75 -12.50 4.83
N PRO A 181 8.67 -11.54 5.77
CA PRO A 181 9.73 -10.56 5.97
C PRO A 181 11.01 -11.11 6.59
N THR A 182 10.93 -12.24 7.30
CA THR A 182 12.03 -12.82 8.10
C THR A 182 12.74 -13.98 7.45
N GLN A 183 12.18 -14.52 6.37
CA GLN A 183 12.81 -15.58 5.61
C GLN A 183 13.66 -14.93 4.53
N PHE A 184 14.89 -15.40 4.34
CA PHE A 184 15.77 -14.93 3.27
C PHE A 184 15.78 -15.96 2.15
N GLY A 185 15.04 -15.69 1.08
CA GLY A 185 15.08 -16.47 -0.16
C GLY A 185 16.35 -16.20 -0.97
N PRO A 186 16.74 -17.09 -1.90
CA PRO A 186 17.99 -17.00 -2.66
C PRO A 186 18.01 -15.93 -3.77
N HIS A 187 16.96 -15.13 -3.93
CA HIS A 187 16.81 -14.20 -5.07
C HIS A 187 17.26 -12.76 -4.77
N THR A 188 17.28 -11.93 -5.81
CA THR A 188 17.83 -10.55 -5.80
C THR A 188 17.18 -9.65 -4.74
N ARG A 189 17.85 -8.52 -4.43
CA ARG A 189 17.65 -7.64 -3.24
C ARG A 189 16.20 -7.36 -2.77
N ASP A 190 15.19 -7.45 -3.65
CA ASP A 190 13.75 -7.21 -3.36
C ASP A 190 12.89 -8.50 -3.32
N ARG A 191 13.31 -9.60 -3.98
CA ARG A 191 12.58 -10.89 -3.95
C ARG A 191 12.94 -11.78 -2.76
N ARG A 192 13.84 -11.34 -1.87
CA ARG A 192 14.30 -12.17 -0.74
C ARG A 192 13.22 -12.45 0.29
N CYS A 193 12.18 -11.62 0.35
CA CYS A 193 11.05 -11.82 1.24
C CYS A 193 9.84 -12.44 0.53
N TRP A 194 10.00 -12.94 -0.70
CA TRP A 194 8.93 -13.61 -1.46
C TRP A 194 9.30 -15.08 -1.64
N PHE A 195 8.41 -15.96 -1.21
CA PHE A 195 8.64 -17.41 -1.15
C PHE A 195 7.68 -18.15 -2.04
N ASP A 196 8.23 -18.84 -3.02
CA ASP A 196 7.48 -19.81 -3.81
C ASP A 196 6.98 -20.92 -2.89
N THR A 197 5.67 -21.05 -2.80
CA THR A 197 4.97 -22.05 -1.99
C THR A 197 4.66 -23.33 -2.78
N GLY A 198 5.02 -23.36 -4.06
CA GLY A 198 4.61 -24.40 -4.99
C GLY A 198 3.10 -24.42 -5.20
N ASP A 199 2.61 -25.55 -5.70
CA ASP A 199 1.19 -25.75 -6.02
C ASP A 199 0.34 -26.16 -4.79
N ASP A 200 0.97 -26.36 -3.63
CA ASP A 200 0.32 -26.86 -2.41
C ASP A 200 -0.51 -25.79 -1.67
N VAL A 201 -0.27 -24.51 -1.98
CA VAL A 201 -1.00 -23.37 -1.39
C VAL A 201 -1.83 -22.68 -2.47
N GLY A 202 -3.10 -22.40 -2.16
CA GLY A 202 -4.01 -21.70 -3.04
C GLY A 202 -3.65 -20.22 -3.21
N TYR A 203 -4.06 -19.62 -4.34
CA TYR A 203 -3.83 -18.19 -4.60
C TYR A 203 -4.34 -17.29 -3.46
N TYR A 204 -5.56 -17.50 -2.99
CA TYR A 204 -6.17 -16.67 -1.94
C TYR A 204 -5.57 -16.91 -0.56
N GLU A 205 -5.10 -18.13 -0.28
CA GLU A 205 -4.35 -18.44 0.95
C GLU A 205 -3.01 -17.70 0.96
N ARG A 206 -2.34 -17.58 -0.21
CA ARG A 206 -1.14 -16.75 -0.34
C ARG A 206 -1.40 -15.27 -0.12
N VAL A 207 -2.53 -14.75 -0.62
CA VAL A 207 -2.94 -13.36 -0.41
C VAL A 207 -3.15 -13.09 1.08
N GLU A 208 -3.96 -13.91 1.75
CA GLU A 208 -4.26 -13.81 3.18
C GLU A 208 -2.98 -13.84 4.04
N ALA A 209 -2.11 -14.85 3.82
CA ALA A 209 -0.86 -14.98 4.55
C ALA A 209 0.08 -13.79 4.31
N SER A 210 0.18 -13.32 3.07
CA SER A 210 1.05 -12.19 2.72
C SER A 210 0.55 -10.89 3.32
N LEU A 211 -0.76 -10.59 3.26
CA LEU A 211 -1.33 -9.38 3.85
C LEU A 211 -1.14 -9.34 5.37
N THR A 212 -1.36 -10.47 6.05
CA THR A 212 -1.07 -10.64 7.48
C THR A 212 0.41 -10.34 7.78
N ASN A 213 1.32 -10.94 7.01
CA ASN A 213 2.75 -10.71 7.16
C ASN A 213 3.16 -9.26 6.87
N VAL A 214 2.52 -8.58 5.92
CA VAL A 214 2.75 -7.15 5.61
C VAL A 214 2.22 -6.26 6.74
N HIS A 215 1.03 -6.54 7.27
CA HIS A 215 0.47 -5.80 8.38
C HIS A 215 1.38 -5.90 9.61
N ASP A 216 1.78 -7.11 10.00
CA ASP A 216 2.69 -7.35 11.13
C ASP A 216 4.04 -6.66 10.93
N ALA A 217 4.57 -6.76 9.71
CA ALA A 217 5.82 -6.16 9.28
C ALA A 217 5.88 -4.65 9.51
N LEU A 218 4.87 -3.93 8.99
CA LEU A 218 4.81 -2.48 9.01
C LEU A 218 4.51 -1.96 10.42
N ASN A 219 3.76 -2.70 11.22
CA ASN A 219 3.43 -2.36 12.60
C ASN A 219 4.52 -2.73 13.62
N ASN A 220 5.37 -3.70 13.31
CA ASN A 220 6.45 -4.15 14.19
C ASN A 220 7.83 -4.18 13.49
N PRO A 221 8.31 -3.05 12.95
CA PRO A 221 9.55 -3.01 12.17
C PRO A 221 10.82 -3.31 13.01
N GLY A 222 10.72 -3.33 14.34
CA GLY A 222 11.82 -3.64 15.25
C GLY A 222 11.94 -5.11 15.68
N SER A 223 10.86 -5.90 15.62
CA SER A 223 10.85 -7.28 16.13
C SER A 223 11.23 -8.33 15.07
N ALA A 224 11.11 -7.98 13.79
CA ALA A 224 11.31 -8.91 12.66
C ALA A 224 12.51 -8.56 11.76
N TYR A 225 13.22 -7.45 11.99
CA TYR A 225 14.15 -6.91 10.99
C TYR A 225 15.56 -6.61 11.51
N SER A 226 16.47 -7.56 11.33
CA SER A 226 17.82 -7.21 10.93
C SER A 226 17.79 -7.02 9.41
N LEU A 227 17.51 -5.79 8.96
CA LEU A 227 17.95 -5.42 7.61
C LEU A 227 19.47 -5.27 7.72
N ASP A 228 20.20 -6.38 7.59
CA ASP A 228 21.67 -6.49 7.53
C ASP A 228 22.21 -5.79 6.25
N TYR A 229 21.84 -4.51 6.08
CA TYR A 229 22.22 -3.64 4.98
C TYR A 229 23.26 -2.60 5.41
N ASP A 230 23.46 -2.42 6.72
CA ASP A 230 24.49 -1.54 7.30
C ASP A 230 25.87 -2.20 7.38
N ARG A 231 26.13 -3.32 6.69
CA ARG A 231 27.50 -3.81 6.50
C ARG A 231 28.10 -3.22 5.23
N PRO A 232 29.05 -2.27 5.32
CA PRO A 232 29.84 -1.89 4.17
C PRO A 232 30.74 -3.08 3.81
N GLY A 233 30.44 -3.77 2.72
CA GLY A 233 31.42 -4.57 1.96
C GLY A 233 31.92 -5.88 2.58
N GLU A 234 31.05 -6.83 2.95
CA GLU A 234 31.48 -8.23 3.08
C GLU A 234 31.17 -9.01 1.79
N SER A 235 32.24 -9.45 1.13
CA SER A 235 32.21 -10.25 -0.09
C SER A 235 31.49 -11.59 0.11
N ALA A 236 30.74 -11.98 -0.91
CA ALA A 236 29.96 -13.21 -0.96
C ALA A 236 30.86 -14.46 -1.03
N GLN A 237 31.49 -14.86 0.08
CA GLN A 237 32.03 -16.20 0.24
C GLN A 237 31.81 -16.70 1.68
N SER A 238 31.13 -17.85 1.75
CA SER A 238 30.83 -18.67 2.93
C SER A 238 29.65 -18.23 3.80
N ARG A 239 28.45 -18.74 3.48
CA ARG A 239 27.52 -19.27 4.50
C ARG A 239 26.78 -20.49 3.92
N HIS A 240 27.02 -21.65 4.51
CA HIS A 240 26.21 -22.86 4.28
C HIS A 240 24.83 -22.66 4.93
N PRO A 241 23.73 -23.15 4.32
CA PRO A 241 22.42 -23.07 4.94
C PRO A 241 22.32 -24.09 6.08
N ALA A 242 22.00 -23.61 7.27
CA ALA A 242 21.52 -24.45 8.36
C ALA A 242 20.08 -24.87 8.06
N GLN A 243 19.81 -26.18 8.09
CA GLN A 243 18.46 -26.72 8.02
C GLN A 243 17.63 -26.24 9.21
N THR A 244 16.46 -25.65 8.96
CA THR A 244 15.45 -25.38 9.98
C THR A 244 14.11 -25.89 9.50
N GLN A 245 13.43 -26.65 10.36
CA GLN A 245 12.15 -27.31 10.10
C GLN A 245 10.99 -26.31 10.09
N LEU A 246 10.11 -26.43 9.11
CA LEU A 246 8.79 -25.81 9.12
C LEU A 246 7.89 -26.57 10.10
N VAL A 247 7.20 -25.84 10.99
CA VAL A 247 6.10 -26.37 11.80
C VAL A 247 4.82 -25.96 11.07
N PHE A 248 4.04 -26.96 10.67
CA PHE A 248 2.69 -26.83 10.11
C PHE A 248 1.65 -26.74 11.23
#